data_AF-A0A0V1PQ23-F1
#
_entry.id   AF-A0A0V1PQ23-F1
#
_cell.length_a   1.000
_cell.length_b   1.000
_cell.length_c   1.000
_cell.angle_alpha   90.00
_cell.angle_beta   90.00
_cell.angle_gamma   90.00
#
_symmetry.space_group_name_H-M   'P 1'
#
loop_
_entity.id
_entity.type
_entity.pdbx_description
1 polymer ?
#
loop_
_entity_poly.entity_id
_entity_poly.type
_entity_poly.pdbx_seq_one_letter_code
_entity_poly.pdbx_strand_id
1 'polypeptide(L)'
;MANKITDMDNKITSLKADTDNKFAILEHKHLYVFNFMRRLVGYDAVSVPFLNREENQEELPPVLSVQDIDRLTKEQCQKYLRGYNVQFHPNETTKLKERLRDALGLFGHPDREYQFASFST
;
A
#
# COMPACT_ATOMS: atom_id res chain seq x y z
N MET A 1 -23.47 -29.97 -23.65
CA MET A 1 -22.52 -30.28 -22.53
C MET A 1 -21.39 -29.25 -22.46
N ALA A 2 -20.75 -28.90 -23.59
CA ALA A 2 -19.69 -27.89 -23.66
C ALA A 2 -20.05 -26.52 -23.02
N ASN A 3 -21.23 -25.94 -23.31
CA ASN A 3 -21.61 -24.62 -22.75
C ASN A 3 -21.72 -24.58 -21.23
N LYS A 4 -22.05 -25.70 -20.57
CA LYS A 4 -22.12 -25.77 -19.10
C LYS A 4 -20.72 -25.82 -18.48
N ILE A 5 -19.75 -26.43 -19.16
CA ILE A 5 -18.36 -26.52 -18.71
C ILE A 5 -17.72 -25.13 -18.78
N THR A 6 -17.90 -24.40 -19.90
CA THR A 6 -17.38 -23.04 -20.04
C THR A 6 -17.96 -22.06 -19.01
N ASP A 7 -19.26 -22.18 -18.70
CA ASP A 7 -19.89 -21.36 -17.64
C ASP A 7 -19.33 -21.68 -16.25
N MET A 8 -19.06 -22.96 -15.97
CA MET A 8 -18.44 -23.38 -14.71
C MET A 8 -16.99 -22.88 -14.59
N ASP A 9 -16.19 -22.96 -15.65
CA ASP A 9 -14.80 -22.49 -15.65
C ASP A 9 -14.71 -20.97 -15.43
N ASN A 10 -15.63 -20.22 -16.06
CA ASN A 10 -15.73 -18.77 -15.86
C ASN A 10 -16.10 -18.42 -14.41
N LYS A 11 -17.05 -19.16 -13.81
CA LYS A 11 -17.44 -18.99 -12.40
C LYS A 11 -16.29 -19.30 -11.45
N ILE A 12 -15.55 -20.38 -11.66
CA ILE A 12 -14.39 -20.75 -10.85
C ILE A 12 -13.31 -19.66 -10.92
N THR A 13 -13.03 -19.16 -12.13
CA THR A 13 -12.04 -18.11 -12.33
C THR A 13 -12.43 -16.81 -11.61
N SER A 14 -13.70 -16.42 -11.71
CA SER A 14 -14.24 -15.24 -11.01
C SER A 14 -14.20 -15.40 -9.48
N LEU A 15 -14.61 -16.56 -8.96
CA LEU A 15 -14.55 -16.85 -7.52
C LEU A 15 -13.12 -16.83 -6.99
N LYS A 16 -12.17 -17.36 -7.74
CA LYS A 16 -10.75 -17.31 -7.39
C LYS A 16 -10.26 -15.87 -7.32
N ALA A 17 -10.56 -15.05 -8.33
CA ALA A 17 -10.17 -13.65 -8.35
C ALA A 17 -10.76 -12.84 -7.17
N ASP A 18 -12.04 -13.05 -6.86
CA ASP A 18 -12.69 -12.42 -5.70
C ASP A 18 -12.06 -12.86 -4.37
N THR A 19 -11.76 -14.15 -4.24
CA THR A 19 -11.12 -14.72 -3.05
C THR A 19 -9.71 -14.16 -2.85
N ASP A 20 -8.89 -14.15 -3.90
CA ASP A 20 -7.53 -13.63 -3.87
C ASP A 20 -7.51 -12.13 -3.50
N ASN A 21 -8.43 -11.34 -4.07
CA ASN A 21 -8.58 -9.92 -3.72
C ASN A 21 -8.96 -9.73 -2.23
N LYS A 22 -9.90 -10.52 -1.71
CA LYS A 22 -10.29 -10.47 -0.29
C LYS A 22 -9.12 -10.81 0.63
N PHE A 23 -8.33 -11.83 0.29
CA PHE A 23 -7.12 -12.18 1.05
C PHE A 23 -6.09 -11.05 1.03
N ALA A 24 -5.83 -10.43 -0.12
CA ALA A 24 -4.92 -9.29 -0.22
C ALA A 24 -5.36 -8.11 0.66
N ILE A 25 -6.66 -7.79 0.67
CA ILE A 25 -7.22 -6.74 1.54
C ILE A 25 -7.07 -7.09 3.02
N LEU A 26 -7.30 -8.35 3.40
CA LEU A 26 -7.15 -8.82 4.78
C LEU A 26 -5.69 -8.78 5.23
N GLU A 27 -4.76 -9.23 4.38
CA GLU A 27 -3.32 -9.18 4.63
C GLU A 27 -2.85 -7.74 4.81
N HIS A 28 -3.25 -6.84 3.92
CA HIS A 28 -2.92 -5.41 4.04
C HIS A 28 -3.43 -4.82 5.36
N LYS A 29 -4.69 -5.11 5.74
CA LYS A 29 -5.25 -4.65 7.03
C LYS A 29 -4.50 -5.25 8.23
N HIS A 30 -4.16 -6.52 8.16
CA HIS A 30 -3.36 -7.17 9.19
C HIS A 30 -2.00 -6.50 9.35
N LEU A 31 -1.28 -6.28 8.24
CA LEU A 31 0.04 -5.66 8.25
C LEU A 31 0.01 -4.19 8.66
N TYR A 32 -1.04 -3.44 8.28
CA TYR A 32 -1.29 -2.10 8.80
C TYR A 32 -1.33 -2.10 10.34
N VAL A 33 -2.14 -2.97 10.95
CA VAL A 33 -2.28 -3.02 12.42
C VAL A 33 -0.98 -3.53 13.05
N PHE A 34 -0.36 -4.52 12.43
CA PHE A 34 0.91 -5.07 12.87
C PHE A 34 2.02 -4.01 12.90
N ASN A 35 2.15 -3.21 11.82
CA ASN A 35 3.10 -2.11 11.75
C ASN A 35 2.84 -1.06 12.83
N PHE A 36 1.57 -0.70 13.05
CA PHE A 36 1.23 0.21 14.13
C PHE A 36 1.72 -0.32 15.49
N MET A 37 1.46 -1.59 15.80
CA MET A 37 1.92 -2.22 17.04
C MET A 37 3.44 -2.26 17.14
N ARG A 38 4.16 -2.58 16.05
CA ARG A 38 5.64 -2.57 16.02
C ARG A 38 6.19 -1.17 16.30
N ARG A 39 5.61 -0.13 15.70
CA ARG A 39 6.02 1.26 15.93
C ARG A 39 5.77 1.70 17.37
N LEU A 40 4.68 1.25 18.00
CA LEU A 40 4.41 1.52 19.41
C LEU A 40 5.48 0.95 20.36
N VAL A 41 6.07 -0.21 20.02
CA VAL A 41 7.13 -0.83 20.82
C VAL A 41 8.54 -0.53 20.30
N GLY A 42 8.69 0.47 19.42
CA GLY A 42 9.99 0.97 18.97
C GLY A 42 10.69 0.14 17.89
N TYR A 43 10.00 -0.83 17.26
CA TYR A 43 10.53 -1.58 16.12
C TYR A 43 10.16 -0.88 14.81
N ASP A 44 10.96 -1.12 13.75
CA ASP A 44 10.61 -0.70 12.40
C ASP A 44 9.40 -1.45 11.85
N ALA A 45 8.72 -0.86 10.87
CA ALA A 45 7.64 -1.54 10.17
C ALA A 45 8.18 -2.68 9.28
N VAL A 46 7.27 -3.52 8.78
CA VAL A 46 7.53 -4.42 7.66
C VAL A 46 6.88 -3.88 6.39
N SER A 47 7.42 -4.28 5.24
CA SER A 47 6.83 -3.96 3.94
C SER A 47 5.40 -4.49 3.85
N VAL A 48 4.51 -3.68 3.28
CA VAL A 48 3.12 -4.04 3.00
C VAL A 48 3.00 -4.34 1.50
N PRO A 49 2.55 -5.54 1.10
CA PRO A 49 2.36 -5.86 -0.31
C PRO A 49 1.24 -5.02 -0.93
N PHE A 50 1.38 -4.71 -2.20
CA PHE A 50 0.38 -3.95 -2.94
C PHE A 50 -0.93 -4.72 -3.10
N LEU A 51 -2.06 -4.00 -2.98
CA LEU A 51 -3.39 -4.53 -3.28
C LEU A 51 -3.55 -4.69 -4.80
N ASN A 52 -3.05 -3.72 -5.57
CA ASN A 52 -3.01 -3.78 -7.02
C ASN A 52 -1.57 -3.94 -7.47
N ARG A 53 -1.26 -5.07 -8.12
CA ARG A 53 0.02 -5.30 -8.76
C ARG A 53 0.02 -4.64 -10.13
N GLU A 54 0.64 -3.48 -10.24
CA GLU A 54 0.91 -2.81 -11.51
C GLU A 54 2.35 -3.05 -11.97
N GLU A 55 2.58 -2.88 -13.28
CA GLU A 55 3.92 -2.98 -13.88
C GLU A 55 4.89 -1.98 -13.23
N ASN A 56 6.13 -2.42 -12.98
CA ASN A 56 7.22 -1.61 -12.40
C ASN A 56 7.02 -1.18 -10.93
N GLN A 57 6.13 -1.84 -10.18
CA GLN A 57 6.07 -1.68 -8.71
C GLN A 57 7.21 -2.40 -7.98
N GLU A 58 7.83 -3.39 -8.62
CA GLU A 58 8.97 -4.16 -8.06
C GLU A 58 10.24 -3.32 -7.91
N GLU A 59 10.33 -2.19 -8.61
CA GLU A 59 11.48 -1.27 -8.58
C GLU A 59 11.41 -0.24 -7.43
N LEU A 60 10.31 -0.23 -6.67
CA LEU A 60 10.12 0.75 -5.60
C LEU A 60 10.97 0.39 -4.36
N PRO A 61 11.65 1.37 -3.74
CA PRO A 61 12.46 1.12 -2.56
C PRO A 61 11.56 0.80 -1.34
N PRO A 62 11.92 -0.16 -0.49
CA PRO A 62 11.09 -0.57 0.63
C PRO A 62 10.82 0.61 1.59
N VAL A 63 9.61 0.64 2.15
CA VAL A 63 9.19 1.67 3.11
C VAL A 63 8.95 1.02 4.47
N LEU A 64 9.86 1.26 5.41
CA LEU A 64 9.80 0.69 6.77
C LEU A 64 9.66 1.78 7.85
N SER A 65 9.80 3.04 7.45
CA SER A 65 9.77 4.21 8.32
C SER A 65 9.25 5.46 7.59
N VAL A 66 8.92 6.50 8.35
CA VAL A 66 8.58 7.81 7.78
C VAL A 66 9.76 8.48 7.08
N GLN A 67 11.00 8.20 7.51
CA GLN A 67 12.21 8.69 6.83
C GLN A 67 12.36 8.07 5.44
N ASP A 68 11.95 6.82 5.26
CA ASP A 68 11.95 6.18 3.94
C ASP A 68 10.92 6.84 3.02
N ILE A 69 9.72 7.13 3.54
CA ILE A 69 8.70 7.91 2.82
C ILE A 69 9.26 9.28 2.41
N ASP A 70 10.01 9.94 3.30
CA ASP A 70 10.50 11.29 3.04
C ASP A 70 11.52 11.36 1.90
N ARG A 71 12.25 10.27 1.68
CA ARG A 71 13.23 10.12 0.58
C ARG A 71 12.60 9.76 -0.75
N LEU A 72 11.31 9.41 -0.79
CA LEU A 72 10.64 9.09 -2.04
C LEU A 72 10.46 10.33 -2.92
N THR A 73 10.64 10.13 -4.22
CA THR A 73 10.16 11.08 -5.23
C THR A 73 8.64 11.14 -5.24
N LYS A 74 8.08 12.21 -5.83
CA LYS A 74 6.63 12.38 -5.95
C LYS A 74 6.01 11.20 -6.71
N GLU A 75 6.63 10.80 -7.80
CA GLU A 75 6.18 9.72 -8.69
C GLU A 75 6.17 8.39 -7.94
N GLN A 76 7.20 8.10 -7.12
CA GLN A 76 7.24 6.91 -6.28
C GLN A 76 6.13 6.91 -5.23
N CYS A 77 5.88 8.03 -4.53
CA CYS A 77 4.75 8.13 -3.60
C CYS A 77 3.41 7.87 -4.31
N GLN A 78 3.20 8.43 -5.50
CA GLN A 78 1.99 8.21 -6.27
C GLN A 78 1.81 6.75 -6.70
N LYS A 79 2.89 6.08 -7.13
CA LYS A 79 2.87 4.65 -7.44
C LYS A 79 2.49 3.81 -6.22
N TYR A 80 3.08 4.10 -5.06
CA TYR A 80 2.72 3.45 -3.80
C TYR A 80 1.23 3.58 -3.48
N LEU A 81 0.72 4.82 -3.51
CA LEU A 81 -0.68 5.11 -3.20
C LEU A 81 -1.65 4.41 -4.15
N ARG A 82 -1.34 4.36 -5.46
CA ARG A 82 -2.13 3.59 -6.44
C ARG A 82 -2.12 2.10 -6.12
N GLY A 83 -0.94 1.55 -5.79
CA GLY A 83 -0.79 0.15 -5.41
C GLY A 83 -1.58 -0.24 -4.16
N TYR A 84 -1.81 0.71 -3.24
CA TYR A 84 -2.66 0.53 -2.05
C TYR A 84 -4.10 1.02 -2.22
N ASN A 85 -4.55 1.34 -3.45
CA ASN A 85 -5.88 1.86 -3.73
C ASN A 85 -6.25 3.13 -2.94
N VAL A 86 -5.25 3.94 -2.58
CA VAL A 86 -5.46 5.21 -1.87
C VAL A 86 -5.70 6.32 -2.89
N GLN A 87 -6.82 7.03 -2.72
CA GLN A 87 -7.18 8.14 -3.61
C GLN A 87 -6.37 9.41 -3.27
N PHE A 88 -5.90 10.09 -4.32
CA PHE A 88 -5.21 11.38 -4.25
C PHE A 88 -5.41 12.13 -5.57
N HIS A 89 -5.26 13.46 -5.54
CA HIS A 89 -5.29 14.24 -6.78
C HIS A 89 -3.91 14.16 -7.48
N PRO A 90 -3.82 13.99 -8.82
CA PRO A 90 -2.53 13.87 -9.52
C PRO A 90 -1.56 15.05 -9.28
N ASN A 91 -2.12 16.25 -9.06
CA ASN A 91 -1.37 17.46 -8.77
C ASN A 91 -1.19 17.73 -7.27
N GLU A 92 -1.64 16.83 -6.39
CA GLU A 92 -1.42 16.95 -4.94
C GLU A 92 0.08 16.82 -4.66
N THR A 93 0.63 17.76 -3.90
CA THR A 93 2.05 17.81 -3.55
C THR A 93 2.28 17.76 -2.04
N THR A 94 1.29 18.17 -1.25
CA THR A 94 1.48 18.40 0.19
C THR A 94 1.22 17.14 1.01
N LYS A 95 0.17 16.37 0.69
CA LYS A 95 -0.32 15.28 1.56
C LYS A 95 -0.02 13.87 1.07
N LEU A 96 0.73 13.71 -0.02
CA LEU A 96 1.03 12.37 -0.56
C LEU A 96 1.81 11.51 0.46
N LYS A 97 2.83 12.10 1.09
CA LYS A 97 3.65 11.42 2.11
C LYS A 97 2.83 11.06 3.35
N GLU A 98 2.00 11.97 3.83
CA GLU A 98 1.09 11.72 4.97
C GLU A 98 0.10 10.60 4.67
N ARG A 99 -0.54 10.61 3.49
CA ARG A 99 -1.45 9.53 3.07
C ARG A 99 -0.75 8.18 2.98
N LEU A 100 0.50 8.16 2.52
CA LEU A 100 1.29 6.93 2.42
C LEU A 100 1.67 6.41 3.82
N ARG A 101 2.10 7.29 4.72
CA ARG A 101 2.34 6.95 6.14
C ARG A 101 1.09 6.29 6.72
N ASP A 102 -0.05 6.92 6.50
CA ASP A 102 -1.32 6.45 7.01
C ASP A 102 -1.69 5.09 6.40
N ALA A 103 -1.52 4.89 5.09
CA ALA A 103 -1.80 3.62 4.43
C ALA A 103 -0.96 2.44 4.96
N LEU A 104 0.26 2.71 5.44
CA LEU A 104 1.21 1.69 5.91
C LEU A 104 1.11 1.37 7.40
N GLY A 105 0.23 2.05 8.14
CA GLY A 105 0.10 1.86 9.58
C GLY A 105 1.20 2.53 10.40
N LEU A 106 1.93 3.49 9.83
CA LEU A 106 3.00 4.23 10.51
C LEU A 106 2.42 5.34 11.39
N PHE A 107 1.75 4.95 12.49
CA PHE A 107 1.03 5.87 13.39
C PHE A 107 1.62 5.98 14.79
N GLY A 108 2.84 5.47 15.02
CA GLY A 108 3.51 5.68 16.30
C GLY A 108 3.66 7.18 16.59
N HIS A 109 3.78 7.53 17.88
CA HIS A 109 4.07 8.92 18.28
C HIS A 109 5.19 9.58 17.44
N PRO A 110 6.37 8.95 17.24
CA PRO A 110 7.43 9.56 16.43
C PRO A 110 7.05 9.70 14.94
N ASP A 111 6.17 8.84 14.42
CA ASP A 111 5.76 8.88 13.01
C ASP A 111 4.75 10.01 12.76
N ARG A 112 3.89 10.31 13.75
CA ARG A 112 2.90 11.39 13.67
C ARG A 112 3.52 12.78 13.78
N GLU A 113 4.55 12.93 14.60
CA GLU A 113 5.27 14.19 14.79
C GLU A 113 6.29 14.47 13.68
N TYR A 114 6.58 13.49 12.83
CA TYR A 114 7.52 13.64 11.75
C TYR A 114 7.04 14.68 10.72
N GLN A 115 7.90 15.67 10.45
CA GLN A 115 7.65 16.71 9.46
C GLN A 115 8.31 16.32 8.13
N PHE A 116 7.48 15.98 7.14
CA PHE A 116 7.97 15.63 5.81
C PHE A 116 8.55 16.84 5.09
N ALA A 117 9.68 16.65 4.41
CA ALA A 117 10.21 17.61 3.46
C ALA A 117 9.29 17.72 2.23
N SER A 118 9.23 18.91 1.63
CA SER A 118 8.59 19.08 0.32
C SER A 118 9.31 18.26 -0.74
N PHE A 119 8.59 17.81 -1.77
CA PHE A 119 9.25 17.18 -2.92
C PHE A 119 10.19 18.18 -3.59
N SER A 120 11.43 17.76 -3.83
CA SER A 120 12.38 18.54 -4.61
C SER A 120 11.86 18.71 -6.04
N THR A 121 11.76 19.95 -6.50
CA THR A 121 11.53 20.31 -7.92
C THR A 121 12.73 20.00 -8.79
#